data_AF-A0AAN1XVL1-F1
#
_entry.id   AF-A0AAN1XVL1-F1
#
_cell.length_a   1.000
_cell.length_b   1.000
_cell.length_c   1.000
_cell.angle_alpha   90.00
_cell.angle_beta   90.00
_cell.angle_gamma   90.00
#
_symmetry.space_group_name_H-M   'P 1'
#
loop_
_entity.id
_entity.type
_entity.pdbx_description
1 polymer ?
#
loop_
_entity_poly.entity_id
_entity_poly.type
_entity_poly.pdbx_seq_one_letter_code
_entity_poly.pdbx_strand_id
1 'polypeptide(L)'
;MSVYRVIDKLEASVKAGTVLPLGYRIVSEERILELIEKLRASLPEEVGRARTIAKNGDRLVREAQEKAQAIVVEASAAQSQLLDDHELVQRARATAEIVLREAEQKAARVREGADAYAAAVLTDLDVRLSGALGSVKKGIDALAAAKAGPAQPPAQATLADAAAKSKRAAFDAQQHSETAQLESV
;
A
#
# COMPACT_ATOMS: atom_id res chain seq x y z
N MET A 1 -20.64 -40.00 62.59
CA MET A 1 -21.91 -40.59 62.09
C MET A 1 -22.67 -39.47 61.41
N SER A 2 -23.26 -39.70 60.24
CA SER A 2 -24.11 -38.68 59.62
C SER A 2 -25.29 -38.36 60.56
N VAL A 3 -25.61 -37.08 60.72
CA VAL A 3 -26.78 -36.56 61.45
C VAL A 3 -28.04 -37.35 61.09
N TYR A 4 -28.21 -37.70 59.81
CA TYR A 4 -29.31 -38.53 59.32
C TYR A 4 -29.39 -39.90 60.00
N ARG A 5 -28.26 -40.59 60.22
CA ARG A 5 -28.26 -41.89 60.92
C ARG A 5 -28.66 -41.79 62.39
N VAL A 6 -28.40 -40.65 63.04
CA VAL A 6 -28.83 -40.42 64.43
C VAL A 6 -30.32 -40.16 64.48
N ILE A 7 -30.85 -39.40 63.51
CA ILE A 7 -32.29 -39.18 63.32
C ILE A 7 -33.01 -40.50 63.02
N ASP A 8 -32.49 -41.33 62.10
CA ASP A 8 -33.07 -42.64 61.76
C ASP A 8 -33.11 -43.58 62.99
N LYS A 9 -32.07 -43.55 63.82
CA LYS A 9 -32.00 -44.32 65.06
C LYS A 9 -32.93 -43.79 66.14
N LEU A 10 -33.13 -42.47 66.20
CA LEU A 10 -34.10 -41.83 67.08
C LEU A 10 -35.52 -42.24 66.68
N GLU A 11 -35.84 -42.15 65.39
CA GLU A 11 -37.11 -42.58 64.83
C GLU A 11 -37.37 -44.06 65.08
N ALA A 12 -36.37 -44.93 64.84
CA ALA A 12 -36.47 -46.35 65.12
C ALA A 12 -36.66 -46.66 66.61
N SER A 13 -35.96 -45.93 67.50
CA SER A 13 -36.10 -46.11 68.96
C SER A 13 -37.47 -45.66 69.45
N VAL A 14 -38.02 -44.59 68.88
CA VAL A 14 -39.39 -44.13 69.15
C VAL A 14 -40.42 -45.11 68.57
N LYS A 15 -40.20 -45.72 67.40
CA LYS A 15 -41.14 -46.72 66.83
C LYS A 15 -41.12 -48.06 67.56
N ALA A 16 -39.96 -48.48 68.07
CA ALA A 16 -39.75 -49.73 68.79
C ALA A 16 -40.25 -49.72 70.25
N GLY A 17 -40.64 -48.55 70.77
CA GLY A 17 -41.22 -48.42 72.11
C GLY A 17 -42.51 -49.23 72.28
N THR A 18 -42.73 -49.76 73.48
CA THR A 18 -43.90 -50.55 73.85
C THR A 18 -45.16 -49.68 73.77
N VAL A 19 -46.15 -50.10 72.97
CA VAL A 19 -47.42 -49.38 72.82
C VAL A 19 -48.35 -49.78 73.97
N LEU A 20 -48.91 -48.80 74.67
CA LEU A 20 -49.96 -49.01 75.66
C LEU A 20 -51.35 -48.65 75.10
N PRO A 21 -52.44 -49.20 75.69
CA PRO A 21 -53.79 -48.72 75.41
C PRO A 21 -53.89 -47.21 75.70
N LEU A 22 -54.75 -46.51 74.94
CA LEU A 22 -54.89 -45.04 74.87
C LEU A 22 -53.82 -44.29 74.05
N GLY A 23 -53.04 -44.99 73.21
CA GLY A 23 -52.16 -44.36 72.22
C GLY A 23 -50.81 -43.86 72.76
N TYR A 24 -50.50 -44.16 74.02
CA TYR A 24 -49.21 -43.85 74.63
C TYR A 24 -48.16 -44.88 74.24
N ARG A 25 -46.90 -44.45 74.13
CA ARG A 25 -45.77 -45.32 73.83
C ARG A 25 -44.64 -45.08 74.82
N ILE A 26 -44.19 -46.16 75.46
CA ILE A 26 -43.05 -46.11 76.39
C ILE A 26 -41.77 -46.27 75.58
N VAL A 27 -40.87 -45.31 75.75
CA VAL A 27 -39.55 -45.29 75.11
C VAL A 27 -38.50 -45.15 76.20
N SER A 28 -37.35 -45.79 76.03
CA SER A 28 -36.23 -45.64 76.96
C SER A 28 -35.69 -44.21 76.94
N GLU A 29 -35.92 -43.48 78.03
CA GLU A 29 -35.49 -42.09 78.21
C GLU A 29 -33.97 -41.93 78.00
N GLU A 30 -33.18 -42.79 78.64
CA GLU A 30 -31.71 -42.80 78.54
C GLU A 30 -31.23 -42.92 77.08
N ARG A 31 -31.86 -43.81 76.30
CA ARG A 31 -31.49 -44.05 74.90
C ARG A 31 -31.85 -42.87 73.99
N ILE A 32 -32.96 -42.18 74.27
CA ILE A 32 -33.39 -41.00 73.53
C ILE A 32 -32.49 -39.80 73.88
N LEU A 33 -32.17 -39.60 75.16
CA LEU A 33 -31.26 -38.55 75.61
C LEU A 33 -29.87 -38.72 74.99
N GLU A 34 -29.31 -39.95 74.97
CA GLU A 34 -28.05 -40.23 74.29
C GLU A 34 -28.06 -39.87 72.80
N LEU A 35 -29.16 -40.18 72.10
CA LEU A 35 -29.30 -39.88 70.67
C LEU A 35 -29.43 -38.38 70.44
N ILE A 36 -30.14 -37.66 71.31
CA ILE A 36 -30.26 -36.19 71.27
C ILE A 36 -28.90 -35.54 71.54
N GLU A 37 -28.10 -36.03 72.49
CA GLU A 37 -26.75 -35.52 72.76
C GLU A 37 -25.81 -35.75 71.57
N LYS A 38 -25.83 -36.95 71.00
CA LYS A 38 -25.06 -37.27 69.78
C LYS A 38 -25.49 -36.40 68.58
N LEU A 39 -26.78 -36.10 68.46
CA LEU A 39 -27.32 -35.18 67.45
C LEU A 39 -26.84 -33.74 67.70
N ARG A 40 -26.92 -33.27 68.96
CA ARG A 40 -26.44 -31.94 69.37
C ARG A 40 -24.94 -31.77 69.16
N ALA A 41 -24.14 -32.82 69.32
CA ALA A 41 -22.70 -32.80 69.06
C ALA A 41 -22.37 -32.79 67.56
N SER A 42 -23.16 -33.48 66.72
CA SER A 42 -22.86 -33.64 65.28
C SER A 42 -23.49 -32.58 64.37
N LEU A 43 -24.61 -31.97 64.77
CA LEU A 43 -25.30 -30.92 64.00
C LEU A 43 -24.43 -29.67 63.73
N PRO A 44 -23.74 -29.08 64.73
CA PRO A 44 -22.92 -27.88 64.53
C PRO A 44 -21.79 -28.10 63.53
N GLU A 45 -21.20 -29.30 63.54
CA GLU A 45 -20.10 -29.67 62.64
C GLU A 45 -20.60 -29.75 61.18
N GLU A 46 -21.72 -30.41 60.94
CA GLU A 46 -22.30 -30.55 59.60
C GLU A 46 -22.75 -29.20 59.03
N VAL A 47 -23.41 -28.37 59.86
CA VAL A 47 -23.82 -27.01 59.48
C VAL A 47 -22.61 -26.10 59.24
N GLY A 48 -21.57 -26.23 60.05
CA GLY A 48 -20.30 -25.50 59.87
C GLY A 48 -19.61 -25.86 58.55
N ARG A 49 -19.58 -27.16 58.21
CA ARG A 49 -19.07 -27.64 56.92
C ARG A 49 -19.89 -27.09 55.75
N ALA A 50 -21.22 -27.16 55.80
CA ALA A 50 -22.09 -26.60 54.77
C ALA A 50 -21.88 -25.08 54.58
N ARG A 51 -21.77 -24.31 55.67
CA ARG A 51 -21.51 -22.87 55.63
C ARG A 51 -20.16 -22.54 55.01
N THR A 52 -19.15 -23.36 55.29
CA THR A 52 -17.80 -23.20 54.74
C THR A 52 -17.78 -23.48 53.25
N ILE A 53 -18.45 -24.55 52.81
CA ILE A 53 -18.61 -24.88 51.39
C ILE A 53 -19.34 -23.76 50.65
N ALA A 54 -20.44 -23.24 51.21
CA ALA A 54 -21.18 -22.12 50.61
C ALA A 54 -20.28 -20.88 50.45
N LYS A 55 -19.57 -20.48 51.52
CA LYS A 55 -18.63 -19.34 51.47
C LYS A 55 -17.51 -19.55 50.44
N ASN A 56 -16.98 -20.76 50.35
CA ASN A 56 -15.95 -21.10 49.36
C ASN A 56 -16.50 -21.08 47.93
N GLY A 57 -17.74 -21.52 47.73
CA GLY A 57 -18.45 -21.44 46.46
C GLY A 57 -18.64 -20.00 46.01
N ASP A 58 -19.15 -19.14 46.89
CA ASP A 58 -19.32 -17.70 46.60
C ASP A 58 -17.99 -17.04 46.24
N ARG A 59 -16.92 -17.38 46.98
CA ARG A 59 -15.56 -16.90 46.68
C ARG A 59 -15.09 -17.38 45.30
N LEU A 60 -15.27 -18.66 44.99
CA LEU A 60 -14.86 -19.23 43.72
C LEU A 60 -15.62 -18.61 42.54
N VAL A 61 -16.94 -18.40 42.69
CA VAL A 61 -17.75 -17.74 41.66
C VAL A 61 -17.26 -16.32 41.42
N ARG A 62 -16.97 -15.58 42.49
CA ARG A 62 -16.42 -14.23 42.36
C ARG A 62 -15.06 -14.22 41.69
N GLU A 63 -14.13 -15.08 42.10
CA GLU A 63 -12.82 -15.21 41.46
C GLU A 63 -12.93 -15.60 39.98
N ALA A 64 -13.88 -16.48 39.63
CA ALA A 64 -14.15 -16.86 38.25
C ALA A 64 -14.72 -15.69 37.43
N GLN A 65 -15.62 -14.88 38.00
CA GLN A 65 -16.16 -13.68 37.36
C GLN A 65 -15.07 -12.63 37.15
N GLU A 66 -14.22 -12.37 38.15
CA GLU A 66 -13.11 -11.44 38.05
C GLU A 66 -12.11 -11.88 36.95
N LYS A 67 -11.78 -13.18 36.90
CA LYS A 67 -10.94 -13.74 35.82
C LYS A 67 -11.59 -13.66 34.45
N ALA A 68 -12.88 -13.98 34.34
CA ALA A 68 -13.60 -13.87 33.08
C ALA A 68 -13.61 -12.42 32.57
N GLN A 69 -13.85 -11.45 33.47
CA GLN A 69 -13.81 -10.03 33.13
C GLN A 69 -12.40 -9.60 32.69
N ALA A 70 -11.35 -10.07 33.38
CA ALA A 70 -9.97 -9.78 33.00
C ALA A 70 -9.65 -10.33 31.60
N ILE A 71 -10.04 -11.57 31.29
CA ILE A 71 -9.85 -12.18 29.97
C ILE A 71 -10.56 -11.38 28.88
N VAL A 72 -11.80 -10.92 29.13
CA VAL A 72 -12.55 -10.11 28.16
C VAL A 72 -11.85 -8.77 27.89
N VAL A 73 -11.34 -8.11 28.92
CA VAL A 73 -10.60 -6.86 28.79
C VAL A 73 -9.30 -7.06 28.01
N GLU A 74 -8.53 -8.11 28.34
CA GLU A 74 -7.29 -8.44 27.65
C GLU A 74 -7.52 -8.79 26.17
N ALA A 75 -8.53 -9.61 25.88
CA ALA A 75 -8.91 -9.97 24.52
C ALA A 75 -9.34 -8.74 23.71
N SER A 76 -10.11 -7.84 24.30
CA SER A 76 -10.52 -6.59 23.65
C SER A 76 -9.33 -5.67 23.36
N ALA A 77 -8.36 -5.58 24.29
CA ALA A 77 -7.16 -4.78 24.09
C ALA A 77 -6.28 -5.37 22.98
N ALA A 78 -6.09 -6.69 22.98
CA ALA A 78 -5.35 -7.39 21.92
C ALA A 78 -6.03 -7.23 20.55
N GLN A 79 -7.36 -7.31 20.49
CA GLN A 79 -8.13 -7.08 19.27
C GLN A 79 -7.91 -5.66 18.73
N SER A 80 -7.96 -4.64 19.60
CA SER A 80 -7.70 -3.24 19.19
C SER A 80 -6.31 -3.10 18.59
N GLN A 81 -5.28 -3.66 19.24
CA GLN A 81 -3.90 -3.62 18.74
C GLN A 81 -3.77 -4.30 17.37
N LEU A 82 -4.39 -5.46 17.17
CA LEU A 82 -4.36 -6.16 15.89
C LEU A 82 -5.04 -5.37 14.77
N LEU A 83 -6.13 -4.66 15.08
CA LEU A 83 -6.80 -3.78 14.12
C LEU A 83 -5.91 -2.58 13.77
N ASP A 84 -5.31 -1.95 14.77
CA ASP A 84 -4.38 -0.83 14.57
C ASP A 84 -3.18 -1.25 13.70
N ASP A 85 -2.59 -2.42 13.99
CA ASP A 85 -1.51 -3.01 13.19
C ASP A 85 -1.97 -3.31 11.77
N HIS A 86 -3.19 -3.86 11.60
CA HIS A 86 -3.73 -4.14 10.28
C HIS A 86 -3.95 -2.86 9.46
N GLU A 87 -4.53 -1.82 10.07
CA GLU A 87 -4.69 -0.52 9.43
C GLU A 87 -3.35 0.10 9.05
N LEU A 88 -2.36 0.02 9.94
CA LEU A 88 -1.01 0.52 9.68
C LEU A 88 -0.38 -0.22 8.49
N VAL A 89 -0.48 -1.56 8.45
CA VAL A 89 0.02 -2.38 7.34
C VAL A 89 -0.69 -2.03 6.03
N GLN A 90 -2.01 -1.85 6.04
CA GLN A 90 -2.76 -1.48 4.84
C GLN A 90 -2.35 -0.09 4.32
N ARG A 91 -2.21 0.90 5.22
CA ARG A 91 -1.73 2.24 4.86
C ARG A 91 -0.29 2.20 4.34
N ALA A 92 0.58 1.39 4.94
CA ALA A 92 1.95 1.21 4.49
C ALA A 92 2.01 0.59 3.08
N ARG A 93 1.18 -0.41 2.80
CA ARG A 93 1.05 -1.02 1.47
C ARG A 93 0.55 -0.02 0.43
N ALA A 94 -0.52 0.71 0.73
CA ALA A 94 -1.04 1.75 -0.17
C ALA A 94 0.02 2.83 -0.47
N THR A 95 0.76 3.26 0.55
CA THR A 95 1.87 4.21 0.39
C THR A 95 2.99 3.63 -0.46
N ALA A 96 3.37 2.38 -0.24
CA ALA A 96 4.39 1.69 -1.02
C ALA A 96 4.00 1.60 -2.50
N GLU A 97 2.74 1.29 -2.82
CA GLU A 97 2.23 1.28 -4.19
C GLU A 97 2.29 2.66 -4.86
N ILE A 98 1.96 3.73 -4.12
CA ILE A 98 2.07 5.10 -4.63
C ILE A 98 3.53 5.43 -4.95
N VAL A 99 4.44 5.16 -4.01
CA VAL A 99 5.88 5.39 -4.18
C VAL A 99 6.42 4.59 -5.36
N LEU A 100 6.00 3.34 -5.52
CA LEU A 100 6.41 2.49 -6.65
C LEU A 100 5.95 3.08 -7.98
N ARG A 101 4.66 3.45 -8.09
CA ARG A 101 4.11 4.08 -9.30
C ARG A 101 4.82 5.39 -9.62
N GLU A 102 5.10 6.23 -8.63
CA GLU A 102 5.85 7.46 -8.84
C GLU A 102 7.29 7.19 -9.31
N ALA A 103 7.96 6.20 -8.71
CA ALA A 103 9.32 5.81 -9.10
C ALA A 103 9.35 5.28 -10.54
N GLU A 104 8.39 4.44 -10.93
CA GLU A 104 8.24 3.94 -12.29
C GLU A 104 7.99 5.08 -13.30
N GLN A 105 7.09 6.02 -12.98
CA GLN A 105 6.84 7.19 -13.83
C GLN A 105 8.08 8.08 -13.95
N LYS A 106 8.80 8.34 -12.86
CA LYS A 106 10.06 9.10 -12.88
C LYS A 106 11.11 8.38 -13.73
N ALA A 107 11.27 7.07 -13.56
CA ALA A 107 12.20 6.27 -14.35
C ALA A 107 11.85 6.30 -15.84
N ALA A 108 10.57 6.18 -16.20
CA ALA A 108 10.12 6.29 -17.59
C ALA A 108 10.46 7.65 -18.20
N ARG A 109 10.16 8.75 -17.50
CA ARG A 109 10.49 10.12 -17.94
C ARG A 109 12.00 10.33 -18.10
N VAL A 110 12.80 9.80 -17.18
CA VAL A 110 14.27 9.89 -17.27
C VAL A 110 14.79 9.13 -18.48
N ARG A 111 14.27 7.92 -18.75
CA ARG A 111 14.64 7.15 -19.95
C ARG A 111 14.27 7.89 -21.23
N GLU A 112 13.03 8.35 -21.34
CA GLU A 112 12.56 9.11 -22.50
C GLU A 112 13.40 10.38 -22.73
N GLY A 113 13.71 11.12 -21.65
CA GLY A 113 14.58 12.29 -21.73
C GLY A 113 16.01 11.95 -22.16
N ALA A 114 16.57 10.83 -21.68
CA ALA A 114 17.90 10.37 -22.06
C ALA A 114 17.94 9.92 -23.53
N ASP A 115 16.92 9.20 -24.00
CA ASP A 115 16.79 8.76 -25.39
C ASP A 115 16.65 9.96 -26.34
N ALA A 116 15.81 10.94 -25.97
CA ALA A 116 15.66 12.18 -26.73
C ALA A 116 16.96 12.98 -26.80
N TYR A 117 17.70 13.06 -25.68
CA TYR A 117 19.01 13.72 -25.65
C TYR A 117 20.03 12.98 -26.53
N ALA A 118 20.10 11.66 -26.44
CA ALA A 118 20.99 10.86 -27.27
C ALA A 118 20.68 11.04 -28.77
N ALA A 119 19.41 11.03 -29.15
CA ALA A 119 18.99 11.28 -30.53
C ALA A 119 19.40 12.69 -31.01
N ALA A 120 19.22 13.72 -30.19
CA ALA A 120 19.64 15.08 -30.51
C ALA A 120 21.15 15.19 -30.72
N VAL A 121 21.95 14.57 -29.84
CA VAL A 121 23.42 14.56 -29.94
C VAL A 121 23.88 13.80 -31.18
N LEU A 122 23.29 12.64 -31.47
CA LEU A 122 23.61 11.87 -32.67
C LEU A 122 23.26 12.64 -33.95
N THR A 123 22.14 13.37 -33.97
CA THR A 123 21.74 14.20 -35.10
C THR A 123 22.69 15.39 -35.30
N ASP A 124 23.09 16.07 -34.22
CA ASP A 124 24.08 17.16 -34.29
C ASP A 124 25.44 16.64 -34.81
N LEU A 125 25.86 15.46 -34.35
CA LEU A 125 27.08 14.83 -34.82
C LEU A 125 27.02 14.48 -36.31
N ASP A 126 25.89 13.95 -36.79
CA ASP A 126 25.68 13.62 -38.21
C ASP A 126 25.81 14.87 -39.10
N VAL A 127 25.18 15.98 -38.70
CA VAL A 127 25.28 17.27 -39.42
C VAL A 127 26.73 17.76 -39.49
N ARG A 128 27.46 17.70 -38.37
CA ARG A 128 28.88 18.11 -38.32
C ARG A 128 29.76 17.24 -39.20
N LEU A 129 29.59 15.91 -39.13
CA LEU A 129 30.35 14.97 -39.95
C LEU A 129 30.04 15.14 -41.43
N SER A 130 28.77 15.36 -41.79
CA SER A 130 28.36 15.66 -43.17
C SER A 130 29.01 16.94 -43.68
N GLY A 131 29.06 18.00 -42.87
CA GLY A 131 29.75 19.25 -43.21
C GLY A 131 31.27 19.08 -43.38
N ALA A 132 31.90 18.29 -42.51
CA ALA A 132 33.32 17.96 -42.60
C ALA A 132 33.62 17.15 -43.88
N LEU A 133 32.84 16.10 -44.15
CA LEU A 133 32.96 15.29 -45.37
C LEU A 133 32.74 16.14 -46.63
N GLY A 134 31.76 17.04 -46.63
CA GLY A 134 31.54 17.97 -47.73
C GLY A 134 32.73 18.90 -47.97
N SER A 135 33.39 19.36 -46.92
CA SER A 135 34.60 20.19 -47.01
C SER A 135 35.79 19.39 -47.55
N VAL A 136 35.98 18.16 -47.08
CA VAL A 136 37.00 17.24 -47.60
C VAL A 136 36.79 16.98 -49.09
N LYS A 137 35.54 16.70 -49.50
CA LYS A 137 35.19 16.45 -50.91
C LYS A 137 35.49 17.66 -51.79
N LYS A 138 35.09 18.87 -51.37
CA LYS A 138 35.44 20.13 -52.05
C LYS A 138 36.96 20.32 -52.16
N GLY A 139 37.71 19.98 -51.12
CA GLY A 139 39.18 20.01 -51.13
C GLY A 139 39.80 19.04 -52.14
N ILE A 140 39.26 17.82 -52.24
CA ILE A 140 39.69 16.83 -53.25
C ILE A 140 39.38 17.33 -54.66
N ASP A 141 38.17 17.84 -54.90
CA ASP A 141 37.76 18.36 -56.22
C ASP A 141 38.62 19.56 -56.64
N ALA A 142 38.95 20.47 -55.71
CA ALA A 142 39.84 21.60 -55.96
C ALA A 142 41.27 21.15 -56.29
N LEU A 143 41.81 20.13 -55.60
CA LEU A 143 43.12 19.55 -55.92
C LEU A 143 43.11 18.82 -57.26
N ALA A 144 42.05 18.09 -57.59
CA ALA A 144 41.88 17.45 -58.90
C ALA A 144 41.82 18.49 -60.03
N ALA A 145 41.08 19.58 -59.85
CA ALA A 145 41.01 20.70 -60.80
C ALA A 145 42.35 21.44 -60.94
N ALA A 146 43.08 21.67 -59.85
CA ALA A 146 44.41 22.26 -59.88
C ALA A 146 45.41 21.36 -60.63
N LYS A 147 45.27 20.03 -60.50
CA LYS A 147 46.11 19.04 -61.19
C LYS A 147 45.74 18.85 -62.67
N ALA A 148 44.49 19.12 -63.05
CA ALA A 148 44.04 19.16 -64.44
C ALA A 148 44.58 20.37 -65.23
N GLY A 149 45.14 21.37 -64.53
CA GLY A 149 45.83 22.52 -65.12
C GLY A 149 44.89 23.50 -65.84
N PRO A 150 45.26 24.79 -65.93
CA PRO A 150 44.56 25.70 -66.82
C PRO A 150 44.83 25.26 -68.26
N ALA A 151 43.85 24.58 -68.88
CA ALA A 151 43.77 24.53 -70.32
C ALA A 151 43.74 25.98 -70.80
N GLN A 152 44.81 26.39 -71.50
CA GLN A 152 44.95 27.72 -72.10
C GLN A 152 43.64 28.09 -72.81
N PRO A 153 43.05 29.27 -72.53
CA PRO A 153 42.06 29.81 -73.44
C PRO A 153 42.75 30.11 -74.78
N PRO A 154 42.16 29.76 -75.93
CA PRO A 154 42.65 30.24 -77.21
C PRO A 154 42.59 31.76 -77.22
N ALA A 155 43.60 32.33 -77.86
CA ALA A 155 43.80 33.76 -78.04
C ALA A 155 42.52 34.48 -78.51
N GLN A 156 42.27 35.65 -77.88
CA GLN A 156 41.67 36.84 -78.48
C GLN A 156 40.36 36.65 -79.28
N ALA A 157 39.23 36.82 -78.60
CA ALA A 157 37.97 37.28 -79.21
C ALA A 157 37.59 38.64 -78.60
N THR A 158 38.20 39.69 -79.16
CA THR A 158 37.70 41.06 -79.33
C THR A 158 36.54 41.55 -78.45
N LEU A 159 36.89 42.35 -77.44
CA LEU A 159 36.02 43.32 -76.76
C LEU A 159 35.43 44.42 -77.70
N ALA A 160 35.74 44.37 -79.00
CA ALA A 160 35.25 45.32 -80.00
C ALA A 160 33.81 45.05 -80.47
N ASP A 161 33.31 43.81 -80.39
CA ASP A 161 31.97 43.45 -80.91
C ASP A 161 30.81 43.73 -79.93
N ALA A 162 31.09 43.80 -78.62
CA ALA A 162 30.05 44.08 -77.62
C ALA A 162 29.61 45.55 -77.58
N ALA A 163 30.50 46.50 -77.95
CA ALA A 163 30.21 47.93 -77.97
C ALA A 163 29.41 48.37 -79.21
N ALA A 164 29.47 47.62 -80.32
CA ALA A 164 28.74 47.93 -81.54
C ALA A 164 27.25 47.53 -81.46
N LYS A 165 26.92 46.50 -80.66
CA LYS A 165 25.53 46.02 -80.52
C LYS A 165 24.67 46.89 -79.60
N SER A 166 25.27 47.51 -78.58
CA SER A 166 24.54 48.38 -77.63
C SER A 166 24.17 49.74 -78.20
N LYS A 167 25.02 50.33 -79.06
CA LYS A 167 24.72 51.61 -79.72
C LYS A 167 23.64 51.51 -80.81
N ARG A 168 23.47 50.35 -81.44
CA ARG A 168 22.46 50.14 -82.48
C ARG A 168 21.07 49.90 -81.90
N ALA A 169 20.97 49.14 -80.81
CA ALA A 169 19.70 48.90 -80.11
C ALA A 169 19.14 50.16 -79.41
N ALA A 170 20.00 51.07 -78.94
CA ALA A 170 19.57 52.33 -78.32
C ALA A 170 19.07 53.35 -79.37
N PHE A 171 19.60 53.32 -80.59
CA PHE A 171 19.20 54.23 -81.67
C PHE A 171 17.83 53.84 -82.26
N ASP A 172 17.58 52.54 -82.48
CA ASP A 172 16.30 52.07 -83.03
C ASP A 172 15.11 52.31 -82.08
N ALA A 173 15.35 52.34 -80.76
CA ALA A 173 14.31 52.63 -79.76
C ALA A 173 13.85 54.10 -79.75
N GLN A 174 14.72 55.05 -80.12
CA GLN A 174 14.36 56.47 -80.17
C GLN A 174 13.53 56.82 -81.41
N GLN A 175 13.81 56.21 -82.58
CA GLN A 175 13.07 56.50 -83.81
C GLN A 175 11.60 56.02 -83.80
N HIS A 176 11.29 54.95 -83.06
CA HIS A 176 9.92 54.49 -82.90
C HIS A 176 9.06 55.38 -81.98
N SER A 177 9.68 56.15 -81.07
CA SER A 177 8.94 57.09 -80.21
C SER A 177 8.52 58.39 -80.92
N GLU A 178 9.28 58.80 -81.95
CA GLU A 178 9.04 60.06 -82.67
C GLU A 178 7.97 59.92 -83.76
N THR A 179 7.77 58.71 -84.30
CA THR A 179 6.72 58.43 -85.30
C THR A 179 5.33 58.22 -84.68
N ALA A 180 5.25 57.90 -83.39
CA ALA A 180 3.97 57.71 -82.68
C ALA A 180 3.28 59.03 -82.26
N GLN A 181 3.97 60.17 -82.29
CA GLN A 181 3.41 61.47 -81.87
C GLN A 181 2.76 62.28 -83.01
N LEU A 182 2.83 61.83 -84.27
CA LEU A 182 2.25 62.53 -85.43
C LEU A 182 0.94 61.91 -85.97
N GLU A 183 0.42 60.82 -85.38
CA GLU A 183 -0.87 60.22 -85.76
C GLU A 183 -2.01 60.44 -84.73
N SER A 184 -1.85 61.36 -83.77
CA SER A 184 -2.92 61.68 -82.79
C SER A 184 -3.35 63.15 -82.77
N VAL A 185 -3.63 63.71 -83.94
CA VAL A 185 -4.50 64.88 -84.13
C VAL A 185 -5.63 64.49 -85.07
#